data_AF-A0A8S3FDG5-F1
#
_entry.id   AF-A0A8S3FDG5-F1
#
_cell.length_a   1.000
_cell.length_b   1.000
_cell.length_c   1.000
_cell.angle_alpha   90.00
_cell.angle_beta   90.00
_cell.angle_gamma   90.00
#
_symmetry.space_group_name_H-M   'P 1'
#
loop_
_entity.id
_entity.type
_entity.pdbx_description
1 polymer ?
#
loop_
_entity_poly.entity_id
_entity_poly.type
_entity_poly.pdbx_seq_one_letter_code
_entity_poly.pdbx_strand_id
1 'polypeptide(L)'
;MKSTKVVISPLLSCQALAELLRSPPKRISILEADIGKQFQQEFQSTHIPQARYFDQLECVKPTKLIPRGLPEVKCFESYLSRLGVSNNDHIVLYDRSPMGFYASTRAWWLFKVTFSV
;
A
#
# COMPACT_ATOMS: atom_id res chain seq x y z
N MET A 1 19.41 23.21 14.84
CA MET A 1 19.56 22.30 13.69
C MET A 1 18.29 22.34 12.86
N LYS A 2 18.35 22.74 11.58
CA LYS A 2 17.18 22.67 10.69
C LYS A 2 17.05 21.22 10.22
N SER A 3 15.96 20.56 10.60
CA SER A 3 15.63 19.22 10.10
C SER A 3 15.38 19.30 8.60
N THR A 4 16.27 18.75 7.78
CA THR A 4 16.09 18.66 6.33
C THR A 4 14.90 17.72 6.07
N LYS A 5 13.79 18.27 5.58
CA LYS A 5 12.61 17.47 5.24
C LYS A 5 12.96 16.62 4.01
N VAL A 6 13.16 15.32 4.22
CA VAL A 6 13.38 14.38 3.11
C VAL A 6 12.08 14.30 2.31
N VAL A 7 12.09 14.79 1.08
CA VAL A 7 10.97 14.65 0.16
C VAL A 7 11.09 13.26 -0.48
N ILE A 8 10.21 12.36 -0.09
CA ILE A 8 10.11 11.03 -0.69
C ILE A 8 9.30 11.17 -1.98
N SER A 9 9.86 10.73 -3.11
CA SER A 9 9.13 10.66 -4.38
C SER A 9 7.88 9.78 -4.23
N PRO A 10 6.71 10.20 -4.74
CA PRO A 10 5.51 9.38 -4.73
C PRO A 10 5.60 8.20 -5.71
N LEU A 11 6.58 8.21 -6.62
CA LEU A 11 6.82 7.17 -7.61
C LEU A 11 8.17 6.50 -7.37
N LEU A 12 8.20 5.18 -7.57
CA LEU A 12 9.39 4.33 -7.46
C LEU A 12 9.48 3.45 -8.71
N SER A 13 10.66 3.42 -9.35
CA SER A 13 10.85 2.56 -10.53
C SER A 13 11.07 1.10 -10.13
N CYS A 14 10.79 0.16 -11.05
CA CYS A 14 11.06 -1.26 -10.82
C CYS A 14 12.53 -1.53 -10.50
N GLN A 15 13.44 -0.81 -11.16
CA GLN A 15 14.88 -0.90 -10.91
C GLN A 15 15.23 -0.45 -9.48
N ALA A 16 14.69 0.70 -9.06
CA ALA A 16 14.91 1.20 -7.71
C ALA A 16 14.32 0.26 -6.66
N LEU A 17 13.15 -0.33 -6.91
CA LEU A 17 12.57 -1.35 -6.03
C LEU A 17 13.46 -2.60 -5.96
N ALA A 18 13.99 -3.08 -7.09
CA ALA A 18 14.88 -4.24 -7.14
C ALA A 18 16.22 -3.99 -6.43
N GLU A 19 16.76 -2.78 -6.52
CA GLU A 19 17.90 -2.33 -5.71
C GLU A 19 17.52 -2.24 -4.23
N LEU A 20 16.31 -1.75 -3.93
CA LEU A 20 15.80 -1.69 -2.57
C LEU A 20 15.73 -3.09 -1.95
N LEU A 21 15.24 -4.09 -2.66
CA LEU A 21 15.12 -5.45 -2.14
C LEU A 21 16.47 -6.15 -1.90
N ARG A 22 17.56 -5.67 -2.52
CA ARG A 22 18.89 -6.30 -2.42
C ARG A 22 19.78 -5.77 -1.28
N SER A 23 19.49 -4.62 -0.67
CA SER A 23 20.36 -4.03 0.37
C SER A 23 19.76 -4.13 1.78
N PRO A 24 20.45 -4.76 2.76
CA PRO A 24 20.07 -4.73 4.18
C PRO A 24 20.71 -3.54 4.94
N PRO A 25 20.14 -3.09 6.08
CA PRO A 25 18.79 -3.39 6.60
C PRO A 25 17.75 -2.41 6.04
N LYS A 26 16.51 -2.87 5.80
CA LYS A 26 15.41 -2.00 5.34
C LYS A 26 14.12 -2.25 6.10
N ARG A 27 13.47 -1.15 6.46
CA ARG A 27 12.06 -1.10 6.89
C ARG A 27 11.25 -0.75 5.65
N ILE A 28 10.88 -1.76 4.86
CA ILE A 28 10.08 -1.60 3.65
C ILE A 28 8.84 -2.49 3.76
N SER A 29 7.69 -1.93 3.43
CA SER A 29 6.41 -2.62 3.40
C SER A 29 5.87 -2.61 1.98
N ILE A 30 5.94 -3.74 1.28
CA ILE A 30 5.42 -3.88 -0.08
C ILE A 30 3.99 -4.42 0.01
N LEU A 31 3.05 -3.74 -0.64
CA LEU A 31 1.62 -4.05 -0.59
C LEU A 31 1.04 -4.12 -2.02
N GLU A 32 0.45 -5.26 -2.37
CA GLU A 32 -0.37 -5.39 -3.59
C GLU A 32 -1.78 -4.91 -3.25
N ALA A 33 -2.19 -3.82 -3.89
CA ALA A 33 -3.38 -3.06 -3.53
C ALA A 33 -4.47 -3.19 -4.61
N ASP A 34 -4.73 -4.38 -5.12
CA ASP A 34 -5.83 -4.61 -6.05
C ASP A 34 -7.20 -4.59 -5.35
N ILE A 35 -8.28 -4.37 -6.12
CA ILE A 35 -9.66 -4.37 -5.60
C ILE A 35 -10.45 -5.50 -6.24
N GLY A 36 -10.76 -6.53 -5.45
CA GLY A 36 -11.61 -7.64 -5.86
C GLY A 36 -11.04 -8.99 -5.44
N LYS A 37 -11.92 -9.92 -5.07
CA LYS A 37 -11.56 -11.23 -4.53
C LYS A 37 -10.72 -12.08 -5.50
N GLN A 38 -10.89 -11.88 -6.81
CA GLN A 38 -10.11 -12.59 -7.82
C GLN A 38 -8.60 -12.30 -7.67
N PHE A 39 -8.23 -11.05 -7.35
CA PHE A 39 -6.82 -10.67 -7.21
C PHE A 39 -6.17 -11.25 -5.97
N GLN A 40 -6.93 -11.53 -4.91
CA GLN A 40 -6.41 -12.24 -3.74
C GLN A 40 -5.96 -13.67 -4.11
N GLN A 41 -6.67 -14.33 -5.03
CA GLN A 41 -6.29 -15.65 -5.52
C GLN A 41 -5.07 -15.56 -6.45
N GLU A 42 -5.05 -14.58 -7.35
CA GLU A 42 -3.91 -14.35 -8.23
C GLU A 42 -2.63 -13.98 -7.46
N PHE A 43 -2.77 -13.24 -6.35
CA PHE A 43 -1.69 -12.92 -5.42
C PHE A 43 -1.03 -14.19 -4.87
N GLN A 44 -1.81 -15.23 -4.54
CA GLN A 44 -1.24 -16.49 -4.05
C GLN A 44 -0.37 -17.19 -5.10
N SER A 45 -0.67 -17.01 -6.38
CA SER A 45 0.07 -17.64 -7.49
C SER A 45 1.37 -16.92 -7.81
N THR A 46 1.35 -15.60 -7.93
CA THR A 46 2.52 -14.78 -8.30
C THR A 46 2.43 -13.44 -7.60
N HIS A 47 3.52 -12.88 -7.10
CA HIS A 47 3.57 -11.51 -6.54
C HIS A 47 5.02 -11.08 -6.38
N ILE A 48 5.26 -9.80 -6.08
CA ILE A 48 6.61 -9.33 -5.72
C ILE A 48 7.03 -10.02 -4.42
N PRO A 49 8.25 -10.57 -4.30
CA PRO A 49 8.71 -11.21 -3.08
C PRO A 49 8.53 -10.32 -1.84
N GLN A 50 8.07 -10.89 -0.73
CA GLN A 50 7.78 -10.21 0.55
C GLN A 50 6.59 -9.23 0.49
N ALA A 51 5.90 -9.11 -0.66
CA ALA A 51 4.66 -8.36 -0.71
C ALA A 51 3.58 -9.03 0.14
N ARG A 52 2.61 -8.21 0.55
CA ARG A 52 1.38 -8.68 1.22
C ARG A 52 0.19 -8.14 0.46
N TYR A 53 -0.87 -8.93 0.38
CA TYR A 53 -2.11 -8.48 -0.21
C TYR A 53 -2.80 -7.47 0.73
N PHE A 54 -3.18 -6.32 0.18
CA PHE A 54 -3.82 -5.23 0.88
C PHE A 54 -5.23 -5.01 0.32
N ASP A 55 -6.24 -5.50 1.04
CA ASP A 55 -7.64 -5.27 0.71
C ASP A 55 -8.02 -3.83 1.06
N GLN A 56 -8.14 -3.00 0.03
CA GLN A 56 -8.50 -1.60 0.17
C GLN A 56 -9.92 -1.35 0.71
N LEU A 57 -10.77 -2.38 0.71
CA LEU A 57 -12.15 -2.32 1.19
C LEU A 57 -12.30 -2.92 2.59
N GLU A 58 -11.24 -3.53 3.14
CA GLU A 58 -11.18 -3.83 4.56
C GLU A 58 -11.40 -2.53 5.35
N CYS A 59 -12.24 -2.58 6.38
CA CYS A 59 -12.64 -1.42 7.18
C CYS A 59 -13.44 -0.32 6.45
N VAL A 60 -13.86 -0.54 5.20
CA VAL A 60 -14.77 0.37 4.49
C VAL A 60 -16.22 -0.03 4.77
N LYS A 61 -17.05 0.95 5.18
CA LYS A 61 -18.50 0.77 5.27
C LYS A 61 -19.17 1.25 3.99
N PRO A 62 -19.55 0.35 3.06
CA PRO A 62 -20.12 0.76 1.78
C PRO A 62 -21.52 1.35 1.96
N THR A 63 -21.84 2.36 1.15
CA THR A 63 -23.19 2.89 1.00
C THR A 63 -23.61 2.78 -0.47
N LYS A 64 -24.91 2.94 -0.76
CA LYS A 64 -25.40 2.94 -2.16
C LYS A 64 -24.74 4.03 -3.01
N LEU A 65 -24.44 5.19 -2.43
CA LEU A 65 -23.83 6.32 -3.12
C LEU A 65 -22.30 6.22 -3.18
N ILE A 66 -21.69 5.64 -2.14
CA ILE A 66 -20.24 5.57 -1.98
C ILE A 66 -19.86 4.11 -1.64
N PRO A 67 -19.73 3.25 -2.65
CA PRO A 67 -19.38 1.84 -2.42
C PRO A 67 -17.92 1.63 -2.01
N ARG A 68 -17.03 2.59 -2.28
CA ARG A 68 -15.57 2.53 -2.01
C ARG A 68 -15.10 3.74 -1.21
N GLY A 69 -15.81 4.05 -0.13
CA GLY A 69 -15.57 5.20 0.75
C GLY A 69 -14.24 5.13 1.51
N LEU A 70 -14.04 6.08 2.42
CA LEU A 70 -12.91 6.07 3.33
C LEU A 70 -13.04 4.92 4.34
N PRO A 71 -11.93 4.27 4.73
CA PRO A 71 -11.95 3.29 5.80
C PRO A 71 -12.13 3.99 7.16
N GLU A 72 -12.68 3.27 8.14
CA GLU A 72 -12.65 3.72 9.53
C GLU A 72 -11.20 3.71 10.05
N VAL A 73 -10.70 4.85 10.54
CA VAL A 73 -9.29 5.05 10.89
C VAL A 73 -8.75 3.98 11.85
N LYS A 74 -9.42 3.72 12.97
CA LYS A 74 -8.94 2.75 13.98
C LYS A 74 -8.89 1.32 13.46
N CYS A 75 -9.90 0.93 12.67
CA CYS A 75 -9.92 -0.35 11.99
C CYS A 75 -8.76 -0.42 10.98
N PHE A 76 -8.52 0.66 10.22
CA PHE A 76 -7.46 0.73 9.23
C PHE A 76 -6.06 0.59 9.85
N GLU A 77 -5.80 1.30 10.96
CA GLU A 77 -4.57 1.14 11.77
C GLU A 77 -4.37 -0.30 12.23
N SER A 78 -5.43 -0.90 12.80
CA SER A 78 -5.39 -2.27 13.30
C SER A 78 -5.16 -3.27 12.16
N TYR A 79 -5.75 -3.04 11.00
CA TYR A 79 -5.55 -3.87 9.82
C TYR A 79 -4.11 -3.79 9.31
N LEU A 80 -3.57 -2.59 9.15
CA LEU A 80 -2.19 -2.39 8.71
C LEU A 80 -1.17 -2.98 9.71
N SER A 81 -1.44 -2.86 11.01
CA SER A 81 -0.61 -3.50 12.03
C SER A 81 -0.65 -5.03 11.92
N ARG A 82 -1.81 -5.64 11.64
CA ARG A 82 -1.93 -7.09 11.40
C ARG A 82 -1.21 -7.52 10.12
N LEU A 83 -1.20 -6.66 9.10
CA LEU A 83 -0.37 -6.88 7.91
C LEU A 83 1.13 -6.74 8.23
N GLY A 84 1.52 -6.19 9.38
CA GLY A 84 2.93 -5.98 9.76
C GLY A 84 3.52 -4.72 9.13
N VAL A 85 2.69 -3.71 8.88
CA VAL A 85 3.13 -2.37 8.47
C VAL A 85 3.45 -1.55 9.72
N SER A 86 4.60 -0.87 9.72
CA SER A 86 5.05 0.02 10.78
C SER A 86 5.11 1.48 10.30
N ASN A 87 4.96 2.43 11.22
CA ASN A 87 5.15 3.86 10.96
C ASN A 87 6.57 4.21 10.47
N ASN A 88 7.54 3.33 10.69
CA ASN A 88 8.92 3.51 10.22
C ASN A 88 9.19 2.86 8.87
N ASP A 89 8.18 2.24 8.24
CA ASP A 89 8.35 1.59 6.95
C ASP A 89 8.27 2.59 5.80
N HIS A 90 9.14 2.40 4.82
CA HIS A 90 8.88 2.91 3.48
C HIS A 90 7.84 2.02 2.81
N ILE A 91 6.63 2.55 2.61
CA ILE A 91 5.52 1.78 2.03
C ILE A 91 5.57 1.88 0.50
N VAL A 92 5.58 0.73 -0.17
CA VAL A 92 5.51 0.61 -1.62
C VAL A 92 4.18 -0.06 -1.99
N LEU A 93 3.40 0.62 -2.83
CA LEU A 93 2.08 0.17 -3.28
C LEU A 93 2.14 -0.12 -4.77
N TYR A 94 1.60 -1.27 -5.18
CA TYR A 94 1.45 -1.61 -6.59
C TYR A 94 0.11 -2.33 -6.82
N ASP A 95 -0.27 -2.49 -8.08
CA ASP A 95 -1.44 -3.27 -8.50
C ASP A 95 -1.14 -4.00 -9.81
N ARG A 96 -2.05 -4.89 -10.23
CA ARG A 96 -1.90 -5.68 -11.47
C ARG A 96 -2.49 -5.01 -12.71
N SER A 97 -2.80 -3.71 -12.65
CA SER A 97 -3.45 -3.04 -13.77
C SER A 97 -2.61 -3.19 -15.05
N PRO A 98 -3.21 -3.64 -16.17
CA PRO A 98 -2.51 -3.68 -17.46
C PRO A 98 -2.14 -2.27 -17.96
N MET A 99 -2.73 -1.21 -17.39
CA MET A 99 -2.37 0.18 -17.65
C MET A 99 -1.17 0.67 -16.82
N GLY A 100 -0.57 -0.20 -16.00
CA GLY A 100 0.58 0.10 -15.14
C GLY A 100 0.20 0.58 -13.74
N PHE A 101 -0.89 1.34 -13.60
CA PHE A 101 -1.45 1.71 -12.31
C PHE A 101 -2.98 1.91 -12.42
N TYR A 102 -3.70 1.55 -11.37
CA TYR A 102 -5.12 1.88 -11.22
C TYR A 102 -5.50 1.95 -9.74
N ALA A 103 -5.50 0.80 -9.06
CA ALA A 103 -5.98 0.67 -7.70
C ALA A 103 -4.97 1.20 -6.66
N SER A 104 -3.67 1.01 -6.91
CA SER A 104 -2.56 1.46 -6.06
C SER A 104 -2.55 2.96 -5.82
N THR A 105 -3.01 3.77 -6.77
CA THR A 105 -3.12 5.23 -6.61
C THR A 105 -4.13 5.62 -5.54
N ARG A 106 -5.28 4.93 -5.49
CA ARG A 106 -6.28 5.10 -4.42
C ARG A 106 -5.69 4.66 -3.08
N ALA A 107 -5.00 3.53 -3.04
CA ALA A 107 -4.36 3.06 -1.81
C ALA A 107 -3.36 4.10 -1.28
N TRP A 108 -2.49 4.64 -2.15
CA TRP A 108 -1.54 5.70 -1.77
C TRP A 108 -2.25 6.90 -1.16
N TRP A 109 -3.36 7.32 -1.79
CA TRP A 109 -4.15 8.43 -1.27
C TRP A 109 -4.83 8.10 0.08
N LEU A 110 -5.30 6.85 0.28
CA LEU A 110 -5.84 6.41 1.58
C LEU A 110 -4.81 6.54 2.72
N PHE A 111 -3.56 6.16 2.49
CA PHE A 111 -2.49 6.36 3.47
C PHE A 111 -2.28 7.85 3.77
N LYS A 112 -2.24 8.69 2.72
CA LYS A 112 -2.03 10.14 2.86
C LYS A 112 -3.15 10.83 3.62
N VAL A 113 -4.41 10.55 3.28
CA VAL A 113 -5.58 11.20 3.90
C VAL A 113 -5.81 10.72 5.33
N THR A 114 -5.48 9.46 5.64
CA THR A 114 -5.77 8.86 6.95
C THR A 114 -4.67 9.12 7.97
N PHE A 115 -3.40 9.10 7.55
CA PHE A 115 -2.24 9.16 8.44
C PHE A 115 -1.37 10.39 8.22
N SER A 116 -1.97 11.49 7.76
CA SER A 116 -1.26 12.74 7.45
C SER A 116 -0.18 13.08 8.49
N VAL A 117 1.09 12.87 8.09
CA VAL A 117 2.32 13.50 8.61
C VAL A 117 2.77 14.59 7.65
#